data_AF-A0A7S4V0H5-F1
#
_entry.id   AF-A0A7S4V0H5-F1
#
_cell.length_a   1.000
_cell.length_b   1.000
_cell.length_c   1.000
_cell.angle_alpha   90.00
_cell.angle_beta   90.00
_cell.angle_gamma   90.00
#
_symmetry.space_group_name_H-M   'P 1'
#
loop_
_entity.id
_entity.type
_entity.pdbx_description
1 polymer ?
#
loop_
_entity_poly.entity_id
_entity_poly.type
_entity_poly.pdbx_seq_one_letter_code
_entity_poly.pdbx_strand_id
1 'polypeptide(L)'
;RRPIAADAGHQRGLLHRLDVPSSGLILVAKTHAAFGDLQLQLSVGEIARDYAVLCHAWAPPRLRRISRRVCCHEGLPCVVHRRGKPCVTEAKVLAHGLRSGRALSLLAVRIATGRRHQIRVHTSDGGLPTVCDGRYTAHATFSSDLQWCPR
;
A
#
# COMPACT_ATOMS: atom_id res chain seq x y z
N ARG A 1 6.14 -34.96 5.91
CA ARG A 1 5.68 -33.79 5.09
C ARG A 1 6.77 -32.73 5.14
N ARG A 2 7.19 -32.14 4.03
CA ARG A 2 8.18 -31.04 4.06
C ARG A 2 7.57 -29.83 4.78
N PRO A 3 8.34 -29.09 5.61
CA PRO A 3 7.85 -27.84 6.18
C PRO A 3 7.48 -26.84 5.08
N ILE A 4 6.39 -26.10 5.27
CA ILE A 4 5.93 -25.12 4.27
C ILE A 4 6.99 -24.04 3.98
N ALA A 5 7.85 -23.70 4.94
CA ALA A 5 8.95 -22.76 4.76
C ALA A 5 9.96 -23.19 3.67
N ALA A 6 10.06 -24.49 3.40
CA ALA A 6 10.91 -25.05 2.37
C ALA A 6 10.19 -25.21 1.01
N ASP A 7 8.88 -24.96 0.95
CA ASP A 7 8.08 -25.10 -0.26
C ASP A 7 7.90 -23.77 -1.00
N ALA A 8 8.66 -23.61 -2.09
CA ALA A 8 8.57 -22.43 -2.95
C ALA A 8 7.22 -22.34 -3.70
N GLY A 9 6.56 -23.47 -3.98
CA GLY A 9 5.26 -23.51 -4.66
C GLY A 9 4.14 -22.87 -3.84
N HIS A 10 4.27 -22.90 -2.50
CA HIS A 10 3.38 -22.22 -1.57
C HIS A 10 3.99 -20.94 -0.99
N GLN A 11 4.87 -20.27 -1.76
CA GLN A 11 5.51 -19.01 -1.38
C GLN A 11 6.21 -19.07 0.00
N ARG A 12 6.70 -20.25 0.41
CA ARG A 12 7.30 -20.48 1.73
C ARG A 12 6.36 -20.11 2.89
N GLY A 13 5.05 -20.17 2.66
CA GLY A 13 4.00 -19.78 3.61
C GLY A 13 3.60 -18.30 3.58
N LEU A 14 4.23 -17.45 2.77
CA LEU A 14 3.87 -16.03 2.68
C LEU A 14 2.49 -15.86 2.00
N LEU A 15 1.53 -15.25 2.69
CA LEU A 15 0.19 -15.01 2.14
C LEU A 15 0.13 -13.75 1.26
N HIS A 16 0.86 -12.73 1.66
CA HIS A 16 0.92 -11.46 0.95
C HIS A 16 2.29 -10.81 1.11
N ARG A 17 2.47 -9.68 0.45
CA ARG A 17 3.70 -8.90 0.43
C ARG A 17 3.46 -7.48 0.95
N LEU A 18 4.55 -6.84 1.34
CA LEU A 18 4.66 -5.39 1.48
C LEU A 18 5.65 -4.87 0.43
N ASP A 19 5.51 -3.60 0.06
CA ASP A 19 6.53 -2.94 -0.76
C ASP A 19 7.79 -2.73 0.10
N VAL A 20 8.97 -2.72 -0.52
CA VAL A 20 10.25 -2.53 0.19
C VAL A 20 10.27 -1.29 1.11
N PRO A 21 9.79 -0.09 0.68
CA PRO A 21 9.75 1.08 1.57
C PRO A 21 8.58 1.05 2.57
N SER A 22 7.82 -0.04 2.66
CA SER A 22 6.67 -0.18 3.57
C SER A 22 7.00 -1.12 4.72
N SER A 23 6.63 -0.71 5.93
CA SER A 23 6.70 -1.53 7.13
C SER A 23 5.32 -2.06 7.52
N GLY A 24 5.29 -2.97 8.48
CA GLY A 24 4.05 -3.43 9.10
C GLY A 24 3.90 -4.94 9.11
N LEU A 25 2.64 -5.37 9.15
CA LEU A 25 2.27 -6.76 9.34
C LEU A 25 2.47 -7.58 8.06
N ILE A 26 3.05 -8.76 8.19
CA ILE A 26 3.12 -9.80 7.15
C ILE A 26 2.53 -11.08 7.73
N LEU A 27 1.55 -11.65 7.04
CA LEU A 27 0.97 -12.93 7.43
C LEU A 27 1.70 -14.10 6.77
N VAL A 28 2.13 -15.06 7.59
CA VAL A 28 2.84 -16.27 7.17
C VAL A 28 2.18 -17.51 7.76
N ALA A 29 1.74 -18.42 6.91
CA ALA A 29 1.23 -19.72 7.33
C ALA A 29 2.38 -20.65 7.74
N LYS A 30 2.22 -21.34 8.87
CA LYS A 30 3.18 -22.35 9.35
C LYS A 30 2.90 -23.76 8.84
N THR A 31 1.74 -23.98 8.22
CA THR A 31 1.31 -25.28 7.68
C THR A 31 0.58 -25.09 6.34
N HIS A 32 0.56 -26.13 5.50
CA HIS A 32 -0.19 -26.10 4.23
C HIS A 32 -1.70 -25.92 4.44
N ALA A 33 -2.26 -26.54 5.49
CA ALA A 33 -3.67 -26.40 5.82
C ALA A 33 -4.03 -24.95 6.15
N ALA A 34 -3.24 -24.30 7.02
CA ALA A 34 -3.41 -22.89 7.35
C ALA A 34 -3.20 -21.98 6.12
N PHE A 35 -2.27 -22.32 5.22
CA PHE A 35 -2.04 -21.55 4.01
C PHE A 35 -3.27 -21.55 3.09
N GLY A 36 -3.88 -22.72 2.86
CA GLY A 36 -5.10 -22.83 2.06
C GLY A 36 -6.27 -22.06 2.65
N ASP A 37 -6.50 -22.21 3.95
CA ASP A 37 -7.55 -21.50 4.69
C ASP A 37 -7.36 -19.97 4.64
N LEU A 38 -6.17 -19.47 4.97
CA LEU A 38 -5.87 -18.04 4.93
C LEU A 38 -5.93 -17.47 3.51
N GLN A 39 -5.56 -18.24 2.48
CA GLN A 39 -5.72 -17.82 1.08
C GLN A 39 -7.19 -17.64 0.71
N LEU A 40 -8.05 -18.57 1.15
CA LEU A 40 -9.49 -18.46 0.94
C LEU A 40 -10.03 -17.19 1.61
N GLN A 41 -9.77 -17.00 2.91
CA GLN A 41 -10.20 -15.81 3.67
C GLN A 41 -9.71 -14.50 3.03
N LEU A 42 -8.46 -14.47 2.56
CA LEU A 42 -7.91 -13.31 1.85
C LEU A 42 -8.63 -13.06 0.51
N SER A 43 -9.01 -14.11 -0.21
CA SER A 43 -9.67 -14.02 -1.52
C SER A 43 -11.12 -13.56 -1.41
N VAL A 44 -11.83 -13.95 -0.35
CA VAL A 44 -13.22 -13.55 -0.08
C VAL A 44 -13.32 -12.24 0.70
N GLY A 45 -12.19 -11.69 1.16
CA GLY A 45 -12.12 -10.38 1.81
C GLY A 45 -12.39 -10.38 3.32
N GLU A 46 -12.28 -11.53 3.99
CA GLU A 46 -12.42 -11.64 5.44
C GLU A 46 -11.21 -11.09 6.20
N ILE A 47 -10.04 -11.08 5.55
CA ILE A 47 -8.83 -10.48 6.12
C ILE A 47 -8.79 -8.98 5.80
N ALA A 48 -9.10 -8.17 6.82
CA ALA A 48 -8.91 -6.72 6.77
C ALA A 48 -7.42 -6.35 6.76
N ARG A 49 -7.06 -5.37 5.92
CA ARG A 49 -5.69 -4.85 5.81
C ARG A 49 -5.73 -3.34 5.91
N ASP A 50 -5.29 -2.86 7.06
CA ASP A 50 -5.29 -1.45 7.46
C ASP A 50 -3.86 -0.92 7.56
N TYR A 51 -3.68 0.31 7.10
CA TYR A 51 -2.39 0.99 7.00
C TYR A 51 -2.51 2.41 7.53
N ALA A 52 -1.46 2.89 8.18
CA ALA A 52 -1.26 4.31 8.41
C ALA A 52 -0.37 4.87 7.30
N VAL A 53 -0.79 5.96 6.66
CA VAL A 53 -0.07 6.55 5.53
C VAL A 53 0.07 8.04 5.76
N LEU A 54 1.32 8.53 5.79
CA LEU A 54 1.59 9.96 5.80
C LEU A 54 1.73 10.44 4.37
N CYS A 55 0.88 11.39 3.97
CA CYS A 55 0.84 11.98 2.64
C CYS A 55 1.18 13.46 2.69
N HIS A 56 1.78 13.96 1.60
CA HIS A 56 1.88 15.38 1.32
C HIS A 56 0.52 15.99 0.97
N ALA A 57 0.41 17.30 1.14
CA ALA A 57 -0.76 18.13 0.91
C ALA A 57 -1.94 17.88 1.87
N TRP A 58 -2.92 18.79 1.81
CA TRP A 58 -4.15 18.71 2.58
C TRP A 58 -5.12 17.74 1.90
N ALA A 59 -5.34 16.58 2.51
CA ALA A 59 -6.34 15.65 2.05
C ALA A 59 -7.74 16.29 2.17
N PRO A 60 -8.57 16.23 1.12
CA PRO A 60 -9.88 16.85 1.17
C PRO A 60 -10.76 16.11 2.19
N PRO A 61 -11.65 16.81 2.94
CA PRO A 61 -12.54 16.20 3.92
C PRO A 61 -13.46 15.09 3.35
N ARG A 62 -13.71 15.13 2.03
CA ARG A 62 -14.53 14.16 1.30
C ARG A 62 -13.77 12.91 0.87
N LEU A 63 -12.46 12.82 1.12
CA LEU A 63 -11.68 11.61 0.82
C LEU A 63 -12.19 10.45 1.67
N ARG A 64 -12.86 9.49 1.01
CA ARG A 64 -13.40 8.29 1.65
C ARG A 64 -13.04 7.01 0.92
N ARG A 65 -13.14 7.02 -0.41
CA ARG A 65 -12.96 5.84 -1.25
C ARG A 65 -12.36 6.20 -2.60
N ILE A 66 -11.31 5.48 -2.98
CA ILE A 66 -10.62 5.57 -4.27
C ILE A 66 -10.86 4.24 -4.99
N SER A 67 -11.73 4.27 -5.99
CA SER A 67 -12.07 3.12 -6.83
C SER A 67 -11.53 3.34 -8.25
N ARG A 68 -10.21 3.24 -8.40
CA ARG A 68 -9.49 3.42 -9.66
C ARG A 68 -8.81 2.12 -10.09
N ARG A 69 -8.46 2.02 -11.38
CA ARG A 69 -7.80 0.84 -11.95
C ARG A 69 -6.30 1.07 -12.01
N VAL A 70 -5.49 0.10 -11.58
CA VAL A 70 -4.03 0.21 -11.59
C VAL A 70 -3.44 -0.74 -12.63
N CYS A 71 -2.62 -0.20 -13.52
CA CYS A 71 -1.82 -0.95 -14.47
C CYS A 71 -0.38 -1.04 -13.96
N CYS A 72 0.23 -2.21 -14.08
CA CYS A 72 1.60 -2.46 -13.63
C CYS A 72 2.32 -3.26 -14.71
N HIS A 73 3.47 -2.74 -15.14
CA HIS A 73 4.40 -3.43 -16.05
C HIS A 73 5.72 -3.68 -15.33
N GLU A 74 6.46 -4.72 -15.68
CA GLU A 74 7.77 -4.97 -15.10
C GLU A 74 8.74 -3.82 -15.41
N GLY A 75 9.61 -3.48 -14.46
CA GLY A 75 10.51 -2.32 -14.54
C GLY A 75 9.82 -0.96 -14.36
N LEU A 76 8.57 -0.79 -14.80
CA LEU A 76 7.90 0.52 -14.82
C LEU A 76 7.07 0.81 -13.56
N PRO A 77 6.96 2.09 -13.14
CA PRO A 77 6.00 2.50 -12.13
C PRO A 77 4.59 2.06 -12.50
N CYS A 78 3.84 1.54 -11.52
CA CYS A 78 2.41 1.33 -11.70
C CYS A 78 1.69 2.67 -11.87
N VAL A 79 0.66 2.72 -12.70
CA VAL A 79 -0.09 3.94 -13.02
C VAL A 79 -1.58 3.68 -12.94
N VAL A 80 -2.36 4.71 -12.63
CA VAL A 80 -3.81 4.64 -12.81
C VAL A 80 -4.12 4.67 -14.29
N HIS A 81 -4.85 3.66 -14.76
CA HIS A 81 -5.16 3.54 -16.19
C HIS A 81 -6.45 2.75 -16.42
N ARG A 82 -7.22 3.11 -17.45
CA ARG A 82 -8.52 2.49 -17.76
C ARG A 82 -8.43 0.98 -18.03
N ARG A 83 -7.31 0.53 -18.61
CA ARG A 83 -7.02 -0.90 -18.87
C ARG A 83 -6.38 -1.63 -17.68
N GLY A 84 -6.17 -0.95 -16.55
CA GLY A 84 -5.60 -1.54 -15.34
C GLY A 84 -6.55 -2.51 -14.64
N LYS A 85 -6.07 -3.21 -13.61
CA LYS A 85 -6.91 -4.09 -12.77
C LYS A 85 -7.70 -3.25 -11.76
N PRO A 86 -8.96 -3.61 -11.45
CA PRO A 86 -9.76 -2.89 -10.47
C PRO A 86 -9.09 -2.92 -9.10
N CYS A 87 -9.05 -1.76 -8.45
CA CYS A 87 -8.48 -1.56 -7.13
C CYS A 87 -9.43 -0.70 -6.29
N VAL A 88 -9.56 -1.04 -5.01
CA VAL A 88 -10.36 -0.24 -4.07
C VAL A 88 -9.54 0.02 -2.82
N THR A 89 -9.39 1.30 -2.52
CA THR A 89 -8.74 1.81 -1.32
C THR A 89 -9.72 2.73 -0.60
N GLU A 90 -10.01 2.44 0.66
CA GLU A 90 -10.77 3.31 1.55
C GLU A 90 -9.78 4.11 2.38
N ALA A 91 -10.08 5.38 2.61
CA ALA A 91 -9.19 6.27 3.34
C ALA A 91 -10.01 7.16 4.28
N LYS A 92 -9.49 7.37 5.48
CA LYS A 92 -10.01 8.31 6.47
C LYS A 92 -8.88 9.21 6.92
N VAL A 93 -9.08 10.53 6.86
CA VAL A 93 -8.13 11.48 7.43
C VAL A 93 -8.16 11.35 8.95
N LEU A 94 -7.00 11.09 9.55
CA LEU A 94 -6.82 11.03 11.00
C LEU A 94 -6.32 12.36 11.56
N ALA A 95 -5.36 12.98 10.88
CA ALA A 95 -4.76 14.22 11.31
C ALA A 95 -4.22 15.03 10.13
N HIS A 96 -4.09 16.31 10.39
CA HIS A 96 -3.56 17.33 9.50
C HIS A 96 -2.40 18.02 10.22
N GLY A 97 -1.30 18.30 9.52
CA GLY A 97 -0.15 18.97 10.10
C GLY A 97 0.62 19.80 9.09
N LEU A 98 1.49 20.65 9.60
CA LEU A 98 2.46 21.42 8.80
C LEU A 98 3.86 21.06 9.24
N ARG A 99 4.77 20.90 8.28
CA ARG A 99 6.20 20.76 8.53
C ARG A 99 6.97 21.63 7.56
N SER A 100 7.75 22.58 8.09
CA SER A 100 8.53 23.53 7.28
C SER A 100 7.69 24.22 6.20
N GLY A 101 6.45 24.62 6.54
CA GLY A 101 5.49 25.22 5.60
C GLY A 101 4.81 24.25 4.62
N ARG A 102 5.16 22.95 4.62
CA ARG A 102 4.51 21.94 3.78
C ARG A 102 3.38 21.25 4.54
N ALA A 103 2.22 21.18 3.89
CA ALA A 103 1.05 20.49 4.40
C ALA A 103 1.22 18.97 4.36
N LEU A 104 0.76 18.31 5.42
CA LEU A 104 0.78 16.86 5.59
C LEU A 104 -0.58 16.36 6.06
N SER A 105 -0.93 15.14 5.65
CA SER A 105 -2.14 14.44 6.08
C SER A 105 -1.81 13.01 6.49
N LEU A 106 -2.19 12.64 7.71
CA LEU A 106 -2.12 11.26 8.18
C LEU A 106 -3.44 10.56 7.85
N LEU A 107 -3.37 9.48 7.09
CA LEU A 107 -4.52 8.71 6.62
C LEU A 107 -4.54 7.33 7.27
N ALA A 108 -5.71 6.90 7.75
CA ALA A 108 -6.03 5.48 7.94
C ALA A 108 -6.53 4.94 6.61
N VAL A 109 -5.88 3.92 6.08
CA VAL A 109 -6.15 3.36 4.76
C VAL A 109 -6.50 1.89 4.89
N ARG A 110 -7.64 1.48 4.34
CA ARG A 110 -8.05 0.08 4.22
C ARG A 110 -8.05 -0.33 2.75
N ILE A 111 -7.52 -1.51 2.44
CA ILE A 111 -7.53 -2.04 1.07
C ILE A 111 -8.42 -3.27 0.95
N ALA A 112 -9.33 -3.26 -0.02
CA ALA A 112 -10.09 -4.46 -0.39
C ALA A 112 -9.29 -5.34 -1.37
N THR A 113 -8.45 -4.71 -2.19
CA THR A 113 -7.56 -5.39 -3.15
C THR A 113 -6.09 -5.17 -2.79
N GLY A 114 -5.21 -6.09 -3.18
CA GLY A 114 -3.77 -5.99 -2.92
C GLY A 114 -2.93 -5.89 -4.19
N ARG A 115 -3.12 -4.85 -5.03
CA ARG A 115 -2.28 -4.66 -6.23
C ARG A 115 -0.92 -4.03 -5.86
N ARG A 116 0.09 -4.27 -6.69
CA ARG A 116 1.45 -3.72 -6.51
C ARG A 116 1.38 -2.19 -6.44
N HIS A 117 1.98 -1.61 -5.40
CA HIS A 117 2.00 -0.17 -5.13
C HIS A 117 0.62 0.50 -5.03
N GLN A 118 -0.46 -0.25 -4.77
CA GLN A 118 -1.84 0.26 -4.89
C GLN A 118 -2.08 1.56 -4.09
N ILE A 119 -1.72 1.58 -2.81
CA ILE A 119 -1.91 2.75 -1.94
C ILE A 119 -1.13 3.95 -2.51
N ARG A 120 0.16 3.74 -2.79
CA ARG A 120 1.10 4.77 -3.26
C ARG A 120 0.66 5.41 -4.58
N VAL A 121 0.18 4.59 -5.51
CA VAL A 121 -0.35 5.04 -6.80
C VAL A 121 -1.65 5.82 -6.60
N HIS A 122 -2.60 5.29 -5.81
CA HIS A 122 -3.87 5.95 -5.57
C HIS A 122 -3.73 7.30 -4.86
N THR A 123 -2.84 7.40 -3.87
CA THR A 123 -2.62 8.64 -3.14
C THR A 123 -1.89 9.67 -4.02
N SER A 124 -0.85 9.28 -4.75
CA SER A 124 -0.14 10.16 -5.69
C SER A 124 -1.04 10.65 -6.84
N ASP A 125 -1.81 9.77 -7.45
CA ASP A 125 -2.80 10.11 -8.51
C ASP A 125 -3.94 11.01 -8.00
N GLY A 126 -4.18 11.01 -6.69
CA GLY A 126 -5.09 11.93 -6.01
C GLY A 126 -4.46 13.26 -5.57
N GLY A 127 -3.19 13.52 -5.90
CA GLY A 127 -2.46 14.72 -5.47
C GLY A 127 -1.94 14.68 -4.03
N LEU A 128 -1.93 13.51 -3.41
CA LEU A 128 -1.51 13.27 -2.02
C LEU A 128 -0.34 12.27 -1.96
N PRO A 129 0.79 12.52 -2.65
CA PRO A 129 1.87 11.53 -2.71
C PRO A 129 2.38 11.18 -1.31
N THR A 130 2.72 9.91 -1.13
CA THR A 130 3.20 9.39 0.16
C THR A 130 4.56 10.01 0.50
N VAL A 131 4.76 10.37 1.77
CA VAL A 131 6.05 10.84 2.27
C VAL A 131 7.10 9.74 2.08
N CYS A 132 8.33 10.13 1.71
CA CYS A 132 9.45 9.21 1.44
C CYS A 132 9.21 8.23 0.28
N ASP A 133 8.34 8.58 -0.67
CA ASP A 133 8.13 7.76 -1.85
C ASP A 133 9.01 8.22 -3.02
N GLY A 134 10.20 7.64 -3.16
CA GLY A 134 11.12 7.97 -4.26
C GLY A 134 10.64 7.58 -5.66
N ARG A 135 9.51 6.86 -5.78
CA ARG A 135 8.98 6.41 -7.08
C ARG A 135 7.79 7.24 -7.57
N TYR A 136 6.98 7.74 -6.63
CA TYR A 136 5.72 8.44 -6.93
C TYR A 136 5.72 9.91 -6.50
N THR A 137 6.89 10.43 -6.12
CA THR A 137 7.09 11.82 -5.70
C THR A 137 8.29 12.41 -6.43
N ALA A 138 8.32 13.74 -6.56
CA ALA A 138 9.46 14.43 -7.13
C ALA A 138 10.73 14.17 -6.33
N HIS A 139 11.87 14.03 -7.02
CA HIS A 139 13.15 13.72 -6.38
C HIS A 139 13.54 14.72 -5.28
N ALA A 140 13.31 16.02 -5.50
CA ALA A 140 13.58 17.04 -4.49
C ALA A 140 12.73 16.88 -3.22
N THR A 141 11.45 16.51 -3.37
CA THR A 141 10.58 16.21 -2.22
C THR A 141 11.07 14.98 -1.49
N PHE A 142 11.37 13.89 -2.21
CA PHE A 142 11.89 12.66 -1.61
C PHE A 142 13.20 12.90 -0.84
N SER A 143 14.18 13.58 -1.44
CA SER A 143 15.45 13.90 -0.78
C SER A 143 15.26 14.78 0.46
N SER A 144 14.28 15.69 0.44
CA SER A 144 13.90 16.49 1.60
C SER A 144 13.21 15.65 2.68
N ASP A 145 12.37 14.69 2.29
CA ASP A 145 11.68 13.81 3.23
C ASP A 145 12.66 12.93 4.02
N LEU A 146 13.71 12.42 3.37
CA LEU A 146 14.75 11.61 4.00
C LEU A 146 15.48 12.33 5.14
N GLN A 147 15.49 13.67 5.16
CA GLN A 147 16.16 14.44 6.23
C GLN A 147 15.41 14.38 7.56
N TRP A 148 14.10 14.08 7.55
CA TRP A 148 13.27 14.11 8.75
C TRP A 148 12.39 12.89 8.96
N CYS A 149 12.16 12.10 7.91
CA CYS A 149 11.47 10.83 7.97
C CYS A 149 12.29 9.75 7.24
N PRO A 150 13.53 9.43 7.66
CA PRO A 150 14.41 8.47 6.96
C PRO A 150 13.94 7.01 6.99
N ARG A 151 12.69 6.75 7.40
CA ARG A 151 12.13 5.42 7.62
C ARG A 151 11.93 4.63 6.34
#